data_AF-A0A229SBN5-F1
#
_entry.id   AF-A0A229SBN5-F1
#
_cell.length_a   1.000
_cell.length_b   1.000
_cell.length_c   1.000
_cell.angle_alpha   90.00
_cell.angle_beta   90.00
_cell.angle_gamma   90.00
#
_symmetry.space_group_name_H-M   'P 1'
#
loop_
_entity.id
_entity.type
_entity.pdbx_description
1 polymer ?
#
loop_
_entity_poly.entity_id
_entity_poly.type
_entity_poly.pdbx_seq_one_letter_code
_entity_poly.pdbx_strand_id
1 'polypeptide(L)'
;MATWERFAAFELSDPEEAAVETVFSELIPEEVATWEWSEPVRWVTTIYDPVRLEPLIGIPVSDLIGQVDSFESGEGTVVSPEGTLMIAEFACRVNPIPILDGVIEEERKCREKTKRGESYTSHDGQQRTSDPDWEYRWYLERYRPRHELLRGWCGHRAVTMQERLAAAEAEVQRLDVLIARLIDQMKEHEYSHFAEIMERVHEEERITAANYRPVVDRPLKPSEIPVRYERATALGVSPLVSITGS
;
A
#
# COMPACT_ATOMS: atom_id res chain seq x y z
N MET A 1 39.60 -5.86 -3.35
CA MET A 1 39.68 -4.39 -3.13
C MET A 1 38.92 -3.62 -4.21
N ALA A 2 39.15 -3.87 -5.50
CA ALA A 2 38.46 -3.15 -6.59
C ALA A 2 36.91 -3.18 -6.56
N THR A 3 36.26 -4.26 -6.10
CA THR A 3 34.78 -4.32 -6.07
C THR A 3 34.17 -3.43 -4.98
N TRP A 4 34.77 -3.39 -3.79
CA TRP A 4 34.31 -2.54 -2.69
C TRP A 4 34.52 -1.04 -3.00
N GLU A 5 35.60 -0.69 -3.69
CA GLU A 5 35.81 0.68 -4.17
C GLU A 5 34.74 1.13 -5.17
N ARG A 6 34.25 0.22 -6.03
CA ARG A 6 33.14 0.51 -6.95
C ARG A 6 31.83 0.71 -6.20
N PHE A 7 31.54 -0.13 -5.21
CA PHE A 7 30.35 0.03 -4.37
C PHE A 7 30.37 1.35 -3.61
N ALA A 8 31.52 1.77 -3.09
CA ALA A 8 31.68 3.02 -2.36
C ALA A 8 31.50 4.29 -3.23
N ALA A 9 31.44 4.17 -4.56
CA ALA A 9 31.20 5.30 -5.45
C ALA A 9 29.73 5.74 -5.49
N PHE A 10 28.80 4.91 -4.98
CA PHE A 10 27.38 5.21 -4.89
C PHE A 10 26.99 5.34 -3.42
N GLU A 11 26.42 6.49 -3.05
CA GLU A 11 25.97 6.79 -1.70
C GLU A 11 24.48 7.12 -1.73
N LEU A 12 23.71 6.49 -0.84
CA LEU A 12 22.30 6.79 -0.67
C LEU A 12 22.16 8.10 0.09
N SER A 13 21.20 8.91 -0.31
CA SER A 13 20.79 10.07 0.48
C SER A 13 20.06 9.63 1.76
N ASP A 14 20.08 10.48 2.79
CA ASP A 14 19.34 10.25 4.05
C ASP A 14 17.88 9.74 3.86
N PRO A 15 17.04 10.30 2.97
CA PRO A 15 15.69 9.78 2.76
C PRO A 15 15.67 8.42 2.05
N GLU A 16 16.63 8.13 1.17
CA GLU A 16 16.76 6.81 0.53
C GLU A 16 17.19 5.74 1.53
N GLU A 17 18.19 6.04 2.38
CA GLU A 17 18.61 5.17 3.49
C GLU A 17 17.41 4.79 4.36
N ALA A 18 16.65 5.78 4.82
CA ALA A 18 15.51 5.57 5.70
C ALA A 18 14.33 4.87 4.99
N ALA A 19 14.15 5.08 3.69
CA ALA A 19 13.14 4.39 2.89
C ALA A 19 13.50 2.91 2.68
N VAL A 20 14.75 2.61 2.32
CA VAL A 20 15.28 1.25 2.19
C VAL A 20 15.09 0.49 3.50
N GLU A 21 15.49 1.06 4.62
CA GLU A 21 15.32 0.46 5.94
C GLU A 21 13.86 0.08 6.22
N THR A 22 12.93 1.00 5.91
CA THR A 22 11.49 0.77 6.08
C THR A 22 11.03 -0.41 5.21
N VAL A 23 11.44 -0.43 3.94
CA VAL A 23 11.01 -1.46 2.99
C VAL A 23 11.53 -2.83 3.37
N PHE A 24 12.81 -2.94 3.69
CA PHE A 24 13.36 -4.24 4.06
C PHE A 24 12.73 -4.75 5.36
N SER A 25 12.54 -3.88 6.36
CA SER A 25 11.91 -4.27 7.63
C SER A 25 10.47 -4.78 7.45
N GLU A 26 9.71 -4.19 6.52
CA GLU A 26 8.29 -4.52 6.33
C GLU A 26 8.05 -5.63 5.29
N LEU A 27 8.88 -5.72 4.24
CA LEU A 27 8.60 -6.55 3.06
C LEU A 27 9.63 -7.65 2.80
N ILE A 28 10.86 -7.52 3.28
CA ILE A 28 11.95 -8.44 2.93
C ILE A 28 12.36 -9.24 4.17
N PRO A 29 12.00 -10.54 4.26
CA PRO A 29 12.46 -11.37 5.36
C PRO A 29 13.98 -11.46 5.38
N GLU A 30 14.59 -11.35 6.56
CA GLU A 30 16.05 -11.38 6.75
C GLU A 30 16.67 -12.65 6.15
N GLU A 31 15.97 -13.79 6.20
CA GLU A 31 16.45 -15.05 5.63
C GLU A 31 16.47 -15.08 4.09
N VAL A 32 15.82 -14.10 3.44
CA VAL A 32 15.81 -13.97 1.98
C VAL A 32 16.92 -13.03 1.52
N ALA A 33 16.99 -11.85 2.14
CA ALA A 33 18.06 -10.89 1.91
C ALA A 33 18.22 -9.98 3.13
N THR A 34 19.44 -9.54 3.41
CA THR A 34 19.73 -8.61 4.50
C THR A 34 20.68 -7.52 4.00
N TRP A 35 20.47 -6.30 4.49
CA TRP A 35 21.35 -5.17 4.22
C TRP A 35 22.37 -4.99 5.36
N GLU A 36 23.59 -4.60 5.03
CA GLU A 36 24.64 -4.36 6.02
C GLU A 36 24.83 -2.87 6.33
N TRP A 37 24.86 -2.56 7.62
CA TRP A 37 25.10 -1.22 8.15
C TRP A 37 26.59 -0.84 8.27
N SER A 38 27.50 -1.82 8.18
CA SER A 38 28.90 -1.68 8.58
C SER A 38 29.91 -1.73 7.42
N GLU A 39 31.13 -1.31 7.70
CA GLU A 39 32.27 -1.29 6.78
C GLU A 39 32.54 -2.66 6.12
N PRO A 40 33.02 -2.68 4.85
CA PRO A 40 33.68 -1.56 4.15
C PRO A 40 32.74 -0.60 3.39
N VAL A 41 31.49 -0.98 3.08
CA VAL A 41 30.53 -0.13 2.37
C VAL A 41 29.15 -0.28 2.98
N ARG A 42 28.52 0.84 3.36
CA ARG A 42 27.16 0.86 3.93
C ARG A 42 26.12 0.50 2.86
N TRP A 43 25.02 -0.12 3.29
CA TRP A 43 23.84 -0.41 2.46
C TRP A 43 24.06 -1.40 1.32
N VAL A 44 25.07 -2.26 1.42
CA VAL A 44 25.15 -3.44 0.55
C VAL A 44 24.12 -4.46 1.00
N THR A 45 23.56 -5.21 0.06
CA THR A 45 22.60 -6.27 0.36
C THR A 45 23.19 -7.62 -0.01
N THR A 46 23.13 -8.56 0.92
CA THR A 46 23.42 -9.97 0.65
C THR A 46 22.11 -10.70 0.39
N ILE A 47 21.99 -11.30 -0.79
CA ILE A 47 20.84 -12.11 -1.21
C ILE A 47 21.15 -13.58 -0.91
N TYR A 48 20.42 -14.16 0.04
CA TYR A 48 20.60 -15.55 0.47
C TYR A 48 19.72 -16.52 -0.33
N ASP A 49 18.50 -16.10 -0.67
CA ASP A 49 17.53 -16.92 -1.41
C ASP A 49 16.96 -16.14 -2.60
N PRO A 50 17.62 -16.21 -3.77
CA PRO A 50 17.14 -15.56 -4.99
C PRO A 50 15.72 -15.97 -5.37
N VAL A 51 15.37 -17.25 -5.20
CA VAL A 51 14.07 -17.80 -5.60
C VAL A 51 12.94 -17.22 -4.76
N ARG A 52 13.17 -17.03 -3.46
CA ARG A 52 12.19 -16.36 -2.58
C ARG A 52 12.15 -14.85 -2.77
N LEU A 53 13.23 -14.22 -3.25
CA LEU A 53 13.27 -12.78 -3.52
C LEU A 53 12.47 -12.40 -4.77
N GLU A 54 12.54 -13.19 -5.84
CA GLU A 54 11.83 -12.93 -7.11
C GLU A 54 10.35 -12.54 -6.96
N PRO A 55 9.49 -13.28 -6.24
CA PRO A 55 8.09 -12.89 -6.07
C PRO A 55 7.90 -11.63 -5.22
N LEU A 56 8.88 -11.25 -4.38
CA LEU A 56 8.81 -10.03 -3.57
C LEU A 56 9.11 -8.79 -4.41
N ILE A 57 10.04 -8.88 -5.37
CA ILE A 57 10.44 -7.76 -6.24
C ILE A 57 9.78 -7.80 -7.63
N GLY A 58 9.17 -8.92 -8.02
CA GLY A 58 8.40 -9.04 -9.26
C GLY A 58 9.24 -9.14 -10.54
N ILE A 59 10.56 -9.34 -10.40
CA ILE A 59 11.50 -9.55 -11.51
C ILE A 59 12.46 -10.70 -11.17
N PRO A 60 13.04 -11.38 -12.19
CA PRO A 60 14.10 -12.36 -11.96
C PRO A 60 15.31 -11.71 -11.26
N VAL A 61 15.90 -12.40 -10.28
CA VAL A 61 17.07 -11.86 -9.56
C VAL A 61 18.28 -11.76 -10.48
N SER A 62 18.38 -12.60 -11.51
CA SER A 62 19.40 -12.48 -12.56
C SER A 62 19.34 -11.15 -13.30
N ASP A 63 18.14 -10.63 -13.53
CA ASP A 63 17.95 -9.37 -14.26
C ASP A 63 18.34 -8.18 -13.39
N LEU A 64 18.08 -8.26 -12.07
CA LEU A 64 18.57 -7.30 -11.08
C LEU A 64 20.10 -7.30 -11.04
N ILE A 65 20.72 -8.48 -10.85
CA ILE A 65 22.19 -8.66 -10.78
C ILE A 65 22.87 -8.14 -12.07
N GLY A 66 22.23 -8.32 -13.23
CA GLY A 66 22.76 -7.83 -14.50
C GLY A 66 22.75 -6.30 -14.65
N GLN A 67 22.04 -5.56 -13.79
CA GLN A 67 21.92 -4.11 -13.84
C GLN A 67 22.83 -3.37 -12.86
N VAL A 68 23.40 -4.07 -11.86
CA VAL A 68 24.24 -3.46 -10.84
C VAL A 68 25.55 -4.21 -10.63
N ASP A 69 26.52 -3.49 -10.06
CA ASP A 69 27.70 -4.16 -9.55
C ASP A 69 27.31 -5.15 -8.44
N SER A 70 27.83 -6.36 -8.57
CA SER A 70 27.55 -7.48 -7.68
C SER A 70 28.74 -8.45 -7.65
N PHE A 71 28.79 -9.31 -6.64
CA PHE A 71 29.74 -10.42 -6.58
C PHE A 71 29.19 -11.57 -5.74
N GLU A 72 29.70 -12.78 -5.99
CA GLU A 72 29.37 -13.96 -5.21
C GLU A 72 30.21 -14.02 -3.93
N SER A 73 29.55 -14.18 -2.79
CA SER A 73 30.15 -14.50 -1.49
C SER A 73 29.78 -15.93 -1.10
N GLY A 74 30.50 -16.52 -0.12
CA GLY A 74 30.17 -17.86 0.38
C GLY A 74 28.79 -17.98 1.02
N GLU A 75 28.18 -16.85 1.40
CA GLU A 75 26.88 -16.76 2.05
C GLU A 75 25.74 -16.40 1.08
N GLY A 76 26.04 -15.85 -0.10
CA GLY A 76 25.05 -15.39 -1.06
C GLY A 76 25.61 -14.39 -2.06
N THR A 77 24.76 -13.85 -2.94
CA THR A 77 25.16 -12.81 -3.88
C THR A 77 25.08 -11.44 -3.21
N VAL A 78 26.19 -10.72 -3.17
CA VAL A 78 26.23 -9.36 -2.63
C VAL A 78 26.03 -8.36 -3.76
N VAL A 79 25.08 -7.45 -3.59
CA VAL A 79 24.80 -6.35 -4.53
C VAL A 79 25.21 -5.01 -3.95
N SER A 80 25.54 -4.07 -4.85
CA SER A 80 25.90 -2.70 -4.49
C SER A 80 24.74 -1.95 -3.79
N PRO A 81 25.00 -0.78 -3.18
CA PRO A 81 23.93 0.03 -2.59
C PRO A 81 22.87 0.49 -3.60
N GLU A 82 23.24 0.66 -4.88
CA GLU A 82 22.28 0.86 -5.98
C GLU A 82 21.36 -0.37 -6.14
N GLY A 83 21.91 -1.57 -6.02
CA GLY A 83 21.14 -2.82 -6.01
C GLY A 83 20.15 -2.88 -4.86
N THR A 84 20.57 -2.48 -3.67
CA THR A 84 19.70 -2.37 -2.49
C THR A 84 18.54 -1.41 -2.72
N LEU A 85 18.81 -0.24 -3.33
CA LEU A 85 17.78 0.75 -3.65
C LEU A 85 16.77 0.18 -4.66
N MET A 86 17.24 -0.50 -5.70
CA MET A 86 16.37 -1.15 -6.68
C MET A 86 15.50 -2.25 -6.06
N ILE A 87 16.07 -3.09 -5.18
CA ILE A 87 15.30 -4.11 -4.45
C ILE A 87 14.15 -3.45 -3.69
N ALA A 88 14.43 -2.39 -2.94
CA ALA A 88 13.42 -1.68 -2.16
C ALA A 88 12.33 -1.06 -3.06
N GLU A 89 12.72 -0.39 -4.14
CA GLU A 89 11.77 0.20 -5.09
C GLU A 89 10.87 -0.86 -5.74
N PHE A 90 11.45 -1.96 -6.21
CA PHE A 90 10.69 -3.06 -6.82
C PHE A 90 9.76 -3.74 -5.82
N ALA A 91 10.22 -3.98 -4.58
CA ALA A 91 9.39 -4.53 -3.52
C ALA A 91 8.17 -3.65 -3.22
N CYS A 92 8.37 -2.33 -3.12
CA CYS A 92 7.28 -1.36 -2.97
C CYS A 92 6.26 -1.43 -4.11
N ARG A 93 6.71 -1.58 -5.36
CA ARG A 93 5.81 -1.67 -6.51
C ARG A 93 4.95 -2.92 -6.49
N VAL A 94 5.50 -4.05 -6.03
CA VAL A 94 4.78 -5.33 -5.96
C VAL A 94 3.84 -5.37 -4.75
N ASN A 95 4.30 -4.89 -3.59
CA ASN A 95 3.57 -4.96 -2.33
C ASN A 95 3.39 -3.57 -1.70
N PRO A 96 2.62 -2.66 -2.32
CA PRO A 96 2.54 -1.27 -1.89
C PRO A 96 1.73 -1.06 -0.60
N ILE A 97 0.75 -1.92 -0.31
CA ILE A 97 -0.24 -1.67 0.75
C ILE A 97 0.40 -1.58 2.15
N PRO A 98 1.25 -2.53 2.61
CA PRO A 98 1.88 -2.42 3.92
C PRO A 98 2.69 -1.14 4.11
N ILE A 99 3.40 -0.71 3.06
CA ILE A 99 4.21 0.51 3.07
C ILE A 99 3.31 1.76 3.17
N LEU A 100 2.25 1.83 2.35
CA LEU A 100 1.34 2.97 2.37
C LEU A 100 0.57 3.08 3.70
N ASP A 101 0.17 1.96 4.29
CA ASP A 101 -0.45 1.92 5.62
C ASP A 101 0.52 2.41 6.70
N GLY A 102 1.78 1.97 6.65
CA GLY A 102 2.85 2.46 7.52
C GLY A 102 3.06 3.98 7.40
N VAL A 103 3.09 4.51 6.19
CA VAL A 103 3.22 5.96 5.92
C VAL A 103 2.04 6.73 6.53
N ILE A 104 0.79 6.28 6.32
CA ILE A 104 -0.40 6.93 6.89
C ILE A 104 -0.35 6.95 8.42
N GLU A 105 0.00 5.81 9.02
CA GLU A 105 0.06 5.68 10.48
C GLU A 105 1.16 6.57 11.07
N GLU A 106 2.31 6.66 10.41
CA GLU A 106 3.39 7.52 10.86
C GLU A 106 3.06 9.01 10.69
N GLU A 107 2.45 9.42 9.58
CA GLU A 107 1.96 10.79 9.40
C GLU A 107 0.90 11.15 10.45
N ARG A 108 0.05 10.20 10.84
CA ARG A 108 -0.91 10.38 11.94
C ARG A 108 -0.17 10.64 13.26
N LYS A 109 0.89 9.89 13.56
CA LYS A 109 1.74 10.12 14.74
C LYS A 109 2.41 11.49 14.68
N CYS A 110 3.06 11.81 13.56
CA CYS A 110 3.69 13.12 13.34
C CYS A 110 2.68 14.26 13.55
N ARG A 111 1.47 14.15 12.99
CA ARG A 111 0.42 15.16 13.16
C ARG A 111 0.02 15.40 14.62
N GLU A 112 0.05 14.38 15.47
CA GLU A 112 -0.20 14.56 16.90
C GLU A 112 1.02 15.19 17.61
N LYS A 113 2.25 14.76 17.26
CA LYS A 113 3.49 15.35 17.77
C LYS A 113 3.61 16.84 17.42
N THR A 114 3.26 17.26 16.21
CA THR A 114 3.32 18.68 15.82
C THR A 114 2.25 19.56 16.49
N LYS A 115 1.23 18.97 17.13
CA LYS A 115 0.23 19.74 17.91
C LYS A 115 0.63 19.91 19.37
N ARG A 116 1.28 18.92 19.97
CA ARG A 116 1.42 18.80 21.43
C ARG A 116 2.84 18.47 21.90
N GLY A 117 3.76 18.19 20.99
CA GLY A 117 5.03 17.56 21.29
C GLY A 117 4.87 16.06 21.55
N GLU A 118 5.99 15.39 21.80
CA GLU A 118 6.09 14.01 22.23
C GLU A 118 6.72 13.96 23.62
N SER A 119 6.09 13.27 24.55
CA SER A 119 6.71 12.98 25.84
C SER A 119 7.69 11.81 25.70
N TYR A 120 8.92 12.03 26.11
CA TYR A 120 9.99 11.03 26.06
C TYR A 120 10.83 11.06 27.34
N THR A 121 11.42 9.91 27.66
CA THR A 121 12.40 9.81 28.75
C THR A 121 13.78 10.11 28.17
N SER A 122 14.40 11.18 28.64
CA SER A 122 15.78 11.52 28.27
C SER A 122 16.76 10.47 28.82
N HIS A 123 17.97 10.43 28.27
CA HIS A 123 19.05 9.55 28.73
C HIS A 123 19.31 9.67 30.25
N ASP A 124 19.07 10.86 30.82
CA ASP A 124 19.24 11.12 32.26
C ASP A 124 18.02 10.69 33.11
N GLY A 125 17.08 9.95 32.54
CA GLY A 125 15.86 9.45 33.22
C GLY A 125 14.77 10.50 33.46
N GLN A 126 14.97 11.73 33.01
CA GLN A 126 13.99 12.80 33.13
C GLN A 126 12.92 12.70 32.03
N GLN A 127 11.65 12.87 32.42
CA GLN A 127 10.56 13.07 31.46
C GLN A 127 10.67 14.48 30.84
N ARG A 128 10.72 14.53 29.52
CA ARG A 128 10.71 15.76 28.74
C ARG A 128 9.62 15.66 27.68
N THR A 129 9.13 16.81 27.25
CA THR A 129 8.24 16.90 26.09
C THR A 129 8.95 17.68 25.02
N SER A 130 8.98 17.16 23.79
CA SER A 130 9.55 17.88 22.66
C SER A 130 8.68 19.10 22.32
N ASP A 131 9.31 20.08 21.70
CA ASP A 131 8.63 21.30 21.27
C ASP A 131 7.83 21.03 19.97
N PRO A 132 6.53 21.38 19.88
CA PRO A 132 5.73 21.15 18.68
C PRO A 132 6.33 21.76 17.40
N ASP A 133 6.97 22.93 17.48
CA ASP A 133 7.62 23.58 16.32
C ASP A 133 8.89 22.83 15.89
N TRP A 134 9.61 22.24 16.85
CA TRP A 134 10.72 21.34 16.55
C TRP A 134 10.23 20.07 15.83
N GLU A 135 9.15 19.45 16.32
CA GLU A 135 8.53 18.27 15.69
C GLU A 135 8.09 18.58 14.24
N TYR A 136 7.55 19.77 14.00
CA TYR A 136 7.11 20.17 12.67
C TYR A 136 8.29 20.34 11.70
N ARG A 137 9.38 21.00 12.15
CA ARG A 137 10.59 21.11 11.33
C ARG A 137 11.21 19.74 11.05
N TRP A 138 11.28 18.89 12.07
CA TRP A 138 11.79 17.53 11.93
C TRP A 138 10.95 16.71 10.95
N TYR A 139 9.62 16.85 10.97
CA TYR A 139 8.74 16.26 9.97
C TYR A 139 9.07 16.71 8.55
N LEU A 140 9.23 18.01 8.31
CA LEU A 140 9.54 18.54 6.98
C LEU A 140 10.91 18.10 6.47
N GLU A 141 11.91 18.01 7.35
CA GLU A 141 13.29 17.69 6.99
C GLU A 141 13.55 16.18 6.84
N ARG A 142 12.90 15.33 7.66
CA ARG A 142 13.22 13.90 7.76
C ARG A 142 12.08 13.00 7.28
N TYR A 143 10.89 13.17 7.83
CA TYR A 143 9.78 12.25 7.57
C TYR A 143 9.18 12.47 6.18
N ARG A 144 8.88 13.73 5.83
CA ARG A 144 8.21 14.06 4.57
C ARG A 144 8.99 13.59 3.33
N PRO A 145 10.30 13.85 3.18
CA PRO A 145 11.04 13.39 2.00
C PRO A 145 11.00 11.86 1.84
N ARG A 146 11.12 11.11 2.94
CA ARG A 146 10.98 9.65 2.94
C ARG A 146 9.57 9.22 2.55
N HIS A 147 8.53 9.82 3.11
CA HIS A 147 7.12 9.48 2.81
C HIS A 147 6.77 9.70 1.34
N GLU A 148 7.19 10.83 0.77
CA GLU A 148 6.99 11.12 -0.65
C GLU A 148 7.75 10.15 -1.55
N LEU A 149 8.97 9.75 -1.16
CA LEU A 149 9.76 8.74 -1.88
C LEU A 149 9.05 7.38 -1.88
N LEU A 150 8.61 6.90 -0.71
CA LEU A 150 7.87 5.64 -0.57
C LEU A 150 6.58 5.63 -1.41
N ARG A 151 5.82 6.74 -1.41
CA ARG A 151 4.66 6.91 -2.29
C ARG A 151 5.04 6.85 -3.77
N GLY A 152 6.15 7.50 -4.14
CA GLY A 152 6.70 7.47 -5.48
C GLY A 152 6.99 6.04 -5.94
N TRP A 153 7.65 5.24 -5.10
CA TRP A 153 7.96 3.83 -5.39
C TRP A 153 6.73 2.95 -5.48
N CYS A 154 5.74 3.11 -4.59
CA CYS A 154 4.49 2.36 -4.63
C CYS A 154 3.67 2.63 -5.91
N GLY A 155 3.89 3.78 -6.56
CA GLY A 155 3.27 4.16 -7.81
C GLY A 155 1.89 4.80 -7.63
N HIS A 156 1.58 5.73 -8.54
CA HIS A 156 0.41 6.61 -8.46
C HIS A 156 -0.93 5.86 -8.29
N ARG A 157 -1.10 4.71 -8.96
CA ARG A 157 -2.35 3.94 -8.89
C ARG A 157 -2.60 3.39 -7.48
N ALA A 158 -1.58 2.81 -6.85
CA ALA A 158 -1.70 2.26 -5.51
C ALA A 158 -1.96 3.37 -4.48
N VAL A 159 -1.18 4.46 -4.56
CA VAL A 159 -1.36 5.66 -3.72
C VAL A 159 -2.79 6.20 -3.83
N THR A 160 -3.26 6.49 -5.06
CA THR A 160 -4.60 7.05 -5.28
C THR A 160 -5.69 6.12 -4.77
N MET A 161 -5.54 4.80 -4.96
CA MET A 161 -6.52 3.84 -4.48
C MET A 161 -6.56 3.83 -2.95
N GLN A 162 -5.41 3.81 -2.29
CA GLN A 162 -5.33 3.79 -0.83
C GLN A 162 -5.85 5.09 -0.20
N GLU A 163 -5.47 6.24 -0.74
CA GLU A 163 -5.98 7.53 -0.27
C GLU A 163 -7.50 7.66 -0.42
N ARG A 164 -8.06 7.17 -1.53
CA ARG A 164 -9.51 7.17 -1.75
C ARG A 164 -10.23 6.22 -0.81
N LEU A 165 -9.67 5.05 -0.56
CA LEU A 165 -10.23 4.08 0.38
C LEU A 165 -10.24 4.69 1.80
N ALA A 166 -9.08 5.17 2.26
CA ALA A 166 -8.94 5.80 3.57
C ALA A 166 -9.87 7.02 3.73
N ALA A 167 -10.01 7.87 2.71
CA ALA A 167 -10.92 9.00 2.72
C ALA A 167 -12.40 8.56 2.79
N ALA A 168 -12.78 7.52 2.05
CA ALA A 168 -14.13 6.97 2.09
C ALA A 168 -14.44 6.36 3.46
N GLU A 169 -13.51 5.61 4.05
CA GLU A 169 -13.66 5.03 5.39
C GLU A 169 -13.77 6.11 6.47
N ALA A 170 -12.92 7.14 6.40
CA ALA A 170 -12.99 8.28 7.32
C ALA A 170 -14.31 9.04 7.22
N GLU A 171 -14.85 9.21 6.00
CA GLU A 171 -16.13 9.89 5.79
C GLU A 171 -17.30 9.04 6.28
N VAL A 172 -17.30 7.73 6.03
CA VAL A 172 -18.30 6.80 6.58
C VAL A 172 -18.30 6.88 8.11
N GLN A 173 -17.13 6.80 8.74
CA GLN A 173 -17.02 6.92 10.19
C GLN A 173 -17.55 8.27 10.70
N ARG A 174 -17.25 9.37 10.01
CA ARG A 174 -17.74 10.71 10.36
C ARG A 174 -19.28 10.76 10.29
N LEU A 175 -19.88 10.17 9.26
CA LEU A 175 -21.33 10.10 9.08
C LEU A 175 -21.99 9.22 10.14
N ASP A 176 -21.42 8.07 10.48
CA ASP A 176 -21.92 7.18 11.53
C ASP A 176 -21.98 7.91 12.88
N VAL A 177 -20.91 8.64 13.24
CA VAL A 177 -20.87 9.45 14.47
C VAL A 177 -21.92 10.56 14.45
N LEU A 178 -22.15 11.20 13.30
CA LEU A 178 -23.18 12.24 13.18
C LEU A 178 -24.60 11.68 13.29
N ILE A 179 -24.86 10.53 12.68
CA ILE A 179 -26.16 9.84 12.76
C ILE A 179 -26.43 9.41 14.20
N ALA A 180 -25.46 8.82 14.88
CA ALA A 180 -25.58 8.44 16.29
C ALA A 180 -25.96 9.64 17.16
N ARG A 181 -25.25 10.77 17.00
CA ARG A 181 -25.57 12.02 17.73
C ARG A 181 -26.97 12.54 17.41
N LEU A 182 -27.40 12.46 16.15
CA LEU A 182 -28.74 12.90 15.76
C LEU A 182 -29.82 12.03 16.41
N ILE A 183 -29.65 10.71 16.41
CA ILE A 183 -30.55 9.75 17.06
C ILE A 183 -30.63 10.06 18.56
N ASP A 184 -29.51 10.30 19.22
CA ASP A 184 -29.47 10.65 20.65
C ASP A 184 -30.26 11.93 20.93
N GLN A 185 -30.04 12.99 20.14
CA GLN A 185 -30.79 14.24 20.26
C GLN A 185 -32.30 14.05 19.99
N MET A 186 -32.68 13.21 19.04
CA MET A 186 -34.10 12.89 18.79
C MET A 186 -34.75 12.15 19.96
N LYS A 187 -34.00 11.22 20.60
CA LYS A 187 -34.46 10.52 21.81
C LYS A 187 -34.64 11.49 22.99
N GLU A 188 -33.76 12.48 23.14
CA GLU A 188 -33.87 13.53 24.16
C GLU A 188 -35.07 14.47 23.97
N HIS A 189 -35.49 14.73 22.72
CA HIS A 189 -36.56 15.67 22.39
C HIS A 189 -37.92 15.00 22.09
N GLU A 190 -38.20 13.83 22.68
CA GLU A 190 -39.48 13.11 22.58
C GLU A 190 -39.85 12.60 21.17
N TYR A 191 -38.88 12.53 20.25
CA TYR A 191 -39.05 11.92 18.93
C TYR A 191 -38.62 10.44 18.90
N SER A 192 -38.74 9.73 20.04
CA SER A 192 -38.18 8.38 20.22
C SER A 192 -38.64 7.36 19.18
N HIS A 193 -39.91 7.43 18.75
CA HIS A 193 -40.43 6.54 17.71
C HIS A 193 -39.71 6.71 16.36
N PHE A 194 -39.44 7.96 15.95
CA PHE A 194 -38.70 8.23 14.73
C PHE A 194 -37.21 7.88 14.87
N ALA A 195 -36.65 8.07 16.06
CA ALA A 195 -35.27 7.69 16.36
C ALA A 195 -35.06 6.17 16.21
N GLU A 196 -35.98 5.34 16.71
CA GLU A 196 -35.96 3.88 16.55
C GLU A 196 -36.03 3.44 15.09
N ILE A 197 -36.87 4.10 14.27
CA ILE A 197 -36.97 3.83 12.83
C ILE A 197 -35.64 4.14 12.14
N MET A 198 -35.05 5.30 12.43
CA MET A 198 -33.77 5.72 11.84
C MET A 198 -32.61 4.81 12.24
N GLU A 199 -32.55 4.39 13.50
CA GLU A 199 -31.56 3.44 14.01
C GLU A 199 -31.65 2.10 13.27
N ARG A 200 -32.87 1.57 13.10
CA ARG A 200 -33.09 0.33 12.36
C ARG A 200 -32.69 0.44 10.89
N VAL A 201 -33.11 1.50 10.20
CA VAL A 201 -32.76 1.72 8.78
C VAL A 201 -31.26 1.84 8.59
N HIS A 202 -30.58 2.56 9.49
CA HIS A 202 -29.12 2.73 9.43
C HIS A 202 -28.37 1.39 9.51
N GLU A 203 -28.84 0.48 10.37
CA GLU A 203 -28.23 -0.86 10.52
C GLU A 203 -28.62 -1.81 9.36
N GLU A 204 -29.90 -1.88 9.01
CA GLU A 204 -30.42 -2.83 8.02
C GLU A 204 -30.01 -2.49 6.58
N GLU A 205 -29.90 -1.21 6.24
CA GLU A 205 -29.54 -0.74 4.89
C GLU A 205 -28.05 -0.41 4.75
N ARG A 206 -27.22 -0.78 5.74
CA ARG A 206 -25.79 -0.48 5.71
C ARG A 206 -25.12 -1.10 4.47
N ILE A 207 -24.43 -0.28 3.70
CA ILE A 207 -23.63 -0.75 2.57
C ILE A 207 -22.40 -1.47 3.12
N THR A 208 -22.22 -2.72 2.70
CA THR A 208 -21.10 -3.60 3.06
C THR A 208 -20.40 -4.08 1.81
N ALA A 209 -19.19 -4.62 1.95
CA ALA A 209 -18.49 -5.24 0.83
C ALA A 209 -19.27 -6.41 0.19
N ALA A 210 -20.21 -7.03 0.92
CA ALA A 210 -21.05 -8.12 0.41
C ALA A 210 -22.20 -7.62 -0.47
N ASN A 211 -22.91 -6.57 -0.05
CA ASN A 211 -24.06 -6.03 -0.79
C ASN A 211 -23.69 -4.98 -1.85
N TYR A 212 -22.45 -4.46 -1.83
CA TYR A 212 -21.92 -3.61 -2.90
C TYR A 212 -21.57 -4.40 -4.17
N ARG A 213 -21.19 -5.68 -4.03
CA ARG A 213 -20.82 -6.51 -5.19
C ARG A 213 -21.99 -6.66 -6.15
N PRO A 214 -21.77 -6.61 -7.47
CA PRO A 214 -22.82 -6.85 -8.44
C PRO A 214 -23.51 -8.19 -8.15
N VAL A 215 -24.83 -8.16 -8.04
CA VAL A 215 -25.63 -9.38 -7.92
C VAL A 215 -25.58 -10.09 -9.27
N VAL A 216 -25.06 -11.32 -9.29
CA VAL A 216 -25.05 -12.13 -10.51
C VAL A 216 -26.45 -12.70 -10.69
N ASP A 217 -27.14 -12.23 -11.73
CA ASP A 217 -28.45 -12.75 -12.10
C ASP A 217 -28.36 -14.20 -12.57
N ARG A 218 -29.47 -14.93 -12.43
CA ARG A 218 -29.59 -16.26 -13.03
C ARG A 218 -29.41 -16.18 -14.55
N PRO A 219 -28.90 -17.24 -15.20
CA PRO A 219 -28.91 -17.33 -16.65
C PRO A 219 -30.31 -17.07 -17.23
N LEU A 220 -30.36 -16.28 -18.30
CA LEU A 220 -31.57 -16.12 -19.09
C LEU A 220 -31.98 -17.48 -19.67
N LYS A 221 -33.26 -17.80 -19.60
CA LYS A 221 -33.82 -18.95 -20.32
C LYS A 221 -33.69 -18.68 -21.82
N PRO A 222 -33.56 -19.72 -22.67
CA PRO A 222 -33.52 -19.53 -24.13
C PRO A 222 -34.69 -18.69 -24.70
N SER A 223 -35.86 -18.72 -24.05
CA SER A 223 -37.03 -17.92 -24.41
C SER A 223 -36.93 -16.43 -24.03
N GLU A 224 -36.03 -16.08 -23.11
CA GLU A 224 -35.77 -14.71 -22.63
C GLU A 224 -34.66 -14.03 -23.48
N ILE A 225 -33.95 -14.80 -24.32
CA ILE A 225 -32.89 -14.28 -25.20
C ILE A 225 -33.55 -13.72 -26.48
N PRO A 226 -33.32 -12.44 -26.82
CA PRO A 226 -33.91 -11.86 -28.03
C PRO A 226 -33.36 -12.54 -29.29
N VAL A 227 -34.23 -13.22 -30.03
CA VAL A 227 -33.91 -13.86 -31.30
C VAL A 227 -33.96 -12.82 -32.42
N ARG A 228 -32.83 -12.57 -33.10
CA ARG A 228 -32.83 -11.84 -34.37
C ARG A 228 -33.15 -12.79 -35.51
N TYR A 229 -34.30 -12.59 -36.16
CA TYR A 229 -34.64 -13.31 -37.39
C TYR A 229 -33.95 -12.63 -38.57
N GLU A 230 -32.85 -13.20 -39.04
CA GLU A 230 -32.30 -12.86 -40.34
C GLU A 230 -33.18 -13.52 -41.40
N ARG A 231 -33.87 -12.71 -42.23
CA ARG A 231 -34.55 -13.23 -43.41
C ARG A 231 -33.49 -13.75 -44.37
N ALA A 232 -33.37 -15.07 -44.47
CA ALA A 232 -32.66 -15.69 -45.57
C ALA A 232 -33.35 -15.26 -46.87
N THR A 233 -32.69 -14.41 -47.65
CA THR A 233 -33.11 -14.11 -49.02
C THR A 233 -33.09 -15.43 -49.79
N ALA A 234 -34.25 -15.85 -50.29
CA ALA A 234 -34.44 -17.15 -50.90
C ALA A 234 -33.51 -17.38 -52.10
N LEU A 235 -32.40 -18.08 -51.87
CA LEU A 235 -31.78 -18.99 -52.82
C LEU A 235 -31.52 -20.28 -52.05
N GLY A 236 -32.23 -21.33 -52.44
CA GLY A 236 -32.39 -22.54 -51.64
C GLY A 236 -31.05 -23.12 -51.17
N VAL A 237 -30.98 -23.43 -49.87
CA VAL A 237 -30.33 -24.58 -49.23
C VAL A 237 -30.58 -24.44 -47.71
N SER A 238 -30.77 -25.58 -47.04
CA SER A 238 -31.27 -25.82 -45.68
C SER A 238 -30.73 -24.94 -44.54
N PRO A 239 -31.51 -24.68 -43.47
CA PRO A 239 -31.06 -23.89 -42.34
C PRO A 239 -30.18 -24.72 -41.39
N LEU A 240 -28.88 -24.39 -41.35
CA LEU A 240 -28.01 -24.73 -40.23
C LEU A 240 -28.12 -23.61 -39.18
N VAL A 241 -28.59 -23.97 -37.99
CA VAL A 241 -28.62 -23.07 -36.83
C VAL A 241 -27.18 -22.92 -36.33
N SER A 242 -26.57 -21.74 -36.54
CA SER A 242 -25.28 -21.37 -35.94
C SER A 242 -25.52 -20.47 -34.74
N ILE A 243 -25.16 -20.95 -33.55
CA ILE A 243 -25.05 -20.14 -32.33
C ILE A 243 -23.67 -19.48 -32.36
N THR A 244 -23.61 -18.17 -32.62
CA THR A 244 -22.38 -17.40 -32.42
C THR A 244 -22.51 -16.60 -31.14
N GLY A 245 -21.69 -16.95 -30.14
CA GLY A 245 -21.57 -16.23 -28.88
C GLY A 245 -20.85 -14.89 -29.06
N SER A 246 -21.28 -13.91 -28.27
CA SER A 246 -20.54 -12.68 -27.96
C SER A 246 -20.65 -12.46 -26.46
#